data_AF-A0A7C4LKH5-F1
#
_entry.id   AF-A0A7C4LKH5-F1
#
_cell.length_a   1.000
_cell.length_b   1.000
_cell.length_c   1.000
_cell.angle_alpha   90.00
_cell.angle_beta   90.00
_cell.angle_gamma   90.00
#
_symmetry.space_group_name_H-M   'P 1'
#
loop_
_entity.id
_entity.type
_entity.pdbx_description
1 polymer ?
#
loop_
_entity_poly.entity_id
_entity_poly.type
_entity_poly.pdbx_seq_one_letter_code
_entity_poly.pdbx_strand_id
1 'polypeptide(L)'
;MASVFFRLDTELRATPVPLEHLFAGPQRSACWMIGGGPSLNDLPTDEIARSPLPKMCLNLAGTHKLRPNFWTAYDPTARFLRSLYLDPGVLKFVHRRRALDLVPETRFKVCECPGLLCFDRDPRRGFADLLSPQAAGIVDWADTFVQALDILFRLGFRTIYLAGCELCVRPAEPHLARAAEVGCTYHPAELLGEFVARCVSRGLTVSELERLAPWPQYHFEEHKPLAAAIQTDRHYHRIVQCLRLSRACLVRHGLELVSVTPHSRLNDDFPYRPVQDVLRDIAATVGDPARESTRGCYTNAASRQSAAGTGMLDCLPPRRSAASAALRTASLSRYRRRAPCQAGDPAASAPADRLSFGENSLPAAADDLVVQAEGWSAE
;
A
#
# COMPACT_ATOMS: atom_id res chain seq x y z
N MET A 1 -11.20 -13.96 13.22
CA MET A 1 -11.42 -12.98 12.14
C MET A 1 -10.98 -13.63 10.85
N ALA A 2 -11.63 -13.35 9.73
CA ALA A 2 -11.13 -13.81 8.43
C ALA A 2 -9.79 -13.13 8.14
N SER A 3 -8.85 -13.88 7.57
CA SER A 3 -7.56 -13.35 7.12
C SER A 3 -7.81 -12.38 5.95
N VAL A 4 -7.19 -11.20 5.97
CA VAL A 4 -7.28 -10.24 4.87
C VAL A 4 -6.53 -10.75 3.64
N PHE A 5 -5.45 -11.50 3.86
CA PHE A 5 -4.61 -12.07 2.81
C PHE A 5 -4.87 -13.56 2.64
N PHE A 6 -4.85 -14.01 1.39
CA PHE A 6 -5.04 -15.41 1.04
C PHE A 6 -4.30 -15.77 -0.25
N ARG A 7 -3.97 -17.05 -0.43
CA ARG A 7 -3.55 -17.59 -1.73
C ARG A 7 -4.77 -18.05 -2.50
N LEU A 8 -4.75 -17.91 -3.82
CA LEU A 8 -5.70 -18.54 -4.73
C LEU A 8 -4.97 -19.58 -5.55
N ASP A 9 -5.63 -20.70 -5.83
CA ASP A 9 -5.21 -21.61 -6.89
C ASP A 9 -5.89 -21.26 -8.23
N THR A 10 -5.67 -22.09 -9.25
CA THR A 10 -6.26 -21.89 -10.58
C THR A 10 -7.75 -22.21 -10.65
N GLU A 11 -8.30 -22.83 -9.60
CA GLU A 11 -9.72 -23.12 -9.38
C GLU A 11 -10.39 -22.09 -8.46
N LEU A 12 -9.68 -21.01 -8.12
CA LEU A 12 -10.14 -19.92 -7.24
C LEU A 12 -10.45 -20.35 -5.80
N ARG A 13 -9.88 -21.47 -5.33
CA ARG A 13 -9.99 -21.86 -3.93
C ARG A 13 -9.05 -20.99 -3.10
N ALA A 14 -9.60 -20.33 -2.09
CA ALA A 14 -8.86 -19.43 -1.23
C ALA A 14 -8.27 -20.18 -0.02
N THR A 15 -6.95 -20.04 0.17
CA THR A 15 -6.26 -20.50 1.38
C THR A 15 -5.81 -19.29 2.20
N PRO A 16 -6.41 -19.02 3.38
CA PRO A 16 -6.02 -17.91 4.24
C PRO A 16 -4.53 -17.94 4.61
N VAL A 17 -3.88 -16.76 4.63
CA VAL A 17 -2.48 -16.61 5.08
C VAL A 17 -2.41 -15.54 6.17
N PRO A 18 -2.23 -15.93 7.44
CA PRO A 18 -2.25 -14.98 8.56
C PRO A 18 -0.96 -14.16 8.59
N LEU A 19 -0.99 -12.95 8.01
CA LEU A 19 0.15 -12.02 7.98
C LEU A 19 -0.08 -10.77 8.84
N GLU A 20 -1.26 -10.64 9.43
CA GLU A 20 -1.59 -9.51 10.27
C GLU A 20 -0.58 -9.42 11.41
N HIS A 21 0.03 -8.24 11.55
CA HIS A 21 1.03 -7.95 12.58
C HIS A 21 2.32 -8.76 12.51
N LEU A 22 2.64 -9.39 11.36
CA LEU A 22 3.90 -10.14 11.18
C LEU A 22 5.15 -9.32 11.53
N PHE A 23 5.13 -8.02 11.25
CA PHE A 23 6.21 -7.07 11.54
C PHE A 23 5.94 -6.19 12.76
N ALA A 24 4.92 -6.49 13.56
CA ALA A 24 4.72 -5.80 14.83
C ALA A 24 5.76 -6.27 15.86
N GLY A 25 6.24 -5.36 16.68
CA GLY A 25 7.22 -5.65 17.72
C GLY A 25 7.06 -4.76 18.94
N PRO A 26 7.92 -4.91 19.96
CA PRO A 26 7.92 -4.03 21.14
C PRO A 26 8.29 -2.59 20.78
N GLN A 27 9.01 -2.39 19.67
CA GLN A 27 9.27 -1.09 19.07
C GLN A 27 8.47 -0.94 17.78
N ARG A 28 8.23 0.31 17.37
CA ARG A 28 7.60 0.62 16.08
C ARG A 28 8.50 0.13 14.95
N SER A 29 7.99 -0.79 14.13
CA SER A 29 8.70 -1.21 12.92
C SER A 29 8.50 -0.22 11.80
N ALA A 30 9.50 -0.11 10.95
CA ALA A 30 9.53 0.81 9.83
C ALA A 30 9.69 0.09 8.48
N CYS A 31 9.20 0.71 7.42
CA CYS A 31 9.34 0.24 6.05
C CYS A 31 9.60 1.42 5.10
N TRP A 32 10.44 1.21 4.10
CA TRP A 32 10.55 2.12 2.97
C TRP A 32 9.40 1.85 2.01
N MET A 33 8.61 2.87 1.67
CA MET A 33 7.67 2.81 0.55
C MET A 33 8.23 3.60 -0.62
N ILE A 34 8.46 2.89 -1.72
CA ILE A 34 9.16 3.37 -2.91
C ILE A 34 8.13 3.63 -4.02
N GLY A 35 7.92 4.90 -4.37
CA GLY A 35 7.16 5.32 -5.54
C GLY A 35 8.02 5.38 -6.80
N GLY A 36 7.40 5.59 -7.97
CA GLY A 36 8.11 5.63 -9.26
C GLY A 36 8.71 6.99 -9.63
N GLY A 37 8.82 7.90 -8.66
CA GLY A 37 9.14 9.30 -8.83
C GLY A 37 10.51 9.65 -9.40
N PRO A 38 10.66 10.74 -10.18
CA PRO A 38 11.94 11.13 -10.77
C PRO A 38 13.04 11.41 -9.72
N SER A 39 12.68 11.81 -8.49
CA SER A 39 13.68 12.07 -7.42
C SER A 39 14.50 10.84 -7.04
N LEU A 40 14.04 9.62 -7.36
CA LEU A 40 14.87 8.42 -7.19
C LEU A 40 16.15 8.43 -8.03
N ASN A 41 16.26 9.32 -9.01
CA ASN A 41 17.51 9.56 -9.74
C ASN A 41 18.58 10.23 -8.87
N ASP A 42 18.17 11.03 -7.90
CA ASP A 42 19.06 11.86 -7.09
C ASP A 42 19.20 11.36 -5.64
N LEU A 43 18.24 10.54 -5.17
CA LEU A 43 18.29 9.94 -3.85
C LEU A 43 19.41 8.88 -3.73
N PRO A 44 20.01 8.68 -2.54
CA PRO A 44 21.05 7.67 -2.31
C PRO A 44 20.45 6.26 -2.26
N THR A 45 19.94 5.76 -3.39
CA THR A 45 19.21 4.48 -3.47
C THR A 45 20.04 3.29 -3.05
N ASP A 46 21.35 3.31 -3.27
CA ASP A 46 22.25 2.23 -2.83
C ASP A 46 22.32 2.12 -1.30
N GLU A 47 22.25 3.24 -0.59
CA GLU A 47 22.20 3.24 0.88
C GLU A 47 20.83 2.78 1.39
N ILE A 48 19.75 3.22 0.73
CA ILE A 48 18.39 2.70 1.01
C ILE A 48 18.35 1.19 0.81
N ALA A 49 18.93 0.67 -0.28
CA ALA A 49 19.01 -0.75 -0.59
C ALA A 49 19.72 -1.54 0.51
N ARG A 50 20.86 -1.02 0.99
CA ARG A 50 21.66 -1.63 2.07
C ARG A 50 21.05 -1.50 3.47
N SER A 51 20.10 -0.58 3.68
CA SER A 51 19.44 -0.42 4.98
C SER A 51 18.72 -1.73 5.40
N PRO A 52 18.66 -2.04 6.71
CA PRO A 52 18.05 -3.29 7.20
C PRO A 52 16.51 -3.30 7.07
N LEU A 53 15.89 -2.16 6.79
CA LEU A 53 14.44 -2.07 6.66
C LEU A 53 13.95 -2.72 5.37
N PRO A 54 12.75 -3.33 5.38
CA PRO A 54 12.14 -3.85 4.17
C PRO A 54 11.64 -2.72 3.26
N LYS A 55 11.54 -3.02 1.97
CA LYS A 55 11.11 -2.10 0.91
C LYS A 55 9.79 -2.57 0.29
N MET A 56 8.79 -1.70 0.25
CA MET A 56 7.55 -1.85 -0.48
C MET A 56 7.59 -0.99 -1.74
N CYS A 57 7.66 -1.62 -2.91
CA CYS A 57 7.66 -0.90 -4.18
C CYS A 57 6.26 -0.88 -4.80
N LEU A 58 5.89 0.28 -5.35
CA LEU A 58 4.62 0.52 -6.03
C LEU A 58 4.78 0.37 -7.54
N ASN A 59 3.95 -0.43 -8.22
CA ASN A 59 3.97 -0.54 -9.68
C ASN A 59 5.40 -0.86 -10.20
N LEU A 60 5.95 -0.06 -11.12
CA LEU A 60 7.31 -0.22 -11.65
C LEU A 60 8.40 0.44 -10.79
N ALA A 61 8.09 0.95 -9.59
CA ALA A 61 9.07 1.62 -8.73
C ALA A 61 10.26 0.72 -8.33
N GLY A 62 10.04 -0.60 -8.28
CA GLY A 62 11.06 -1.59 -7.91
C GLY A 62 11.97 -2.05 -9.04
N THR A 63 11.91 -1.41 -10.21
CA THR A 63 12.75 -1.77 -11.35
C THR A 63 14.06 -0.97 -11.33
N HIS A 64 15.14 -1.62 -11.74
CA HIS A 64 16.50 -1.10 -11.90
C HIS A 64 17.22 -0.63 -10.61
N LYS A 65 16.63 0.25 -9.81
CA LYS A 65 17.30 0.91 -8.68
C LYS A 65 17.18 0.18 -7.34
N LEU A 66 15.99 -0.33 -7.02
CA LEU A 66 15.69 -0.89 -5.71
C LEU A 66 14.90 -2.19 -5.85
N ARG A 67 15.49 -3.31 -5.44
CA ARG A 67 14.77 -4.58 -5.37
C ARG A 67 13.80 -4.56 -4.17
N PRO A 68 12.49 -4.81 -4.37
CA PRO A 68 11.53 -4.86 -3.28
C PRO A 68 11.69 -6.08 -2.36
N ASN A 69 11.17 -5.96 -1.14
CA ASN A 69 10.75 -7.10 -0.32
C ASN A 69 9.25 -7.35 -0.47
N PHE A 70 8.49 -6.27 -0.61
CA PHE A 70 7.05 -6.26 -0.84
C PHE A 70 6.75 -5.52 -2.13
N TRP A 71 5.73 -5.98 -2.85
CA TRP A 71 5.28 -5.32 -4.07
C TRP A 71 3.77 -5.31 -4.17
N THR A 72 3.22 -4.22 -4.70
CA THR A 72 1.80 -4.16 -5.05
C THR A 72 1.57 -3.25 -6.25
N ALA A 73 0.45 -3.48 -6.91
CA ALA A 73 0.02 -2.73 -8.07
C ALA A 73 -1.50 -2.59 -8.10
N TYR A 74 -1.97 -1.53 -8.75
CA TYR A 74 -3.40 -1.36 -9.05
C TYR A 74 -3.73 -1.66 -10.53
N ASP A 75 -2.79 -1.35 -11.42
CA ASP A 75 -2.96 -1.48 -12.87
C ASP A 75 -3.04 -2.94 -13.35
N PRO A 76 -3.46 -3.17 -14.61
CA PRO A 76 -3.44 -4.50 -15.21
C PRO A 76 -2.06 -5.14 -15.23
N THR A 77 -2.04 -6.46 -15.06
CA THR A 77 -0.82 -7.30 -15.02
C THR A 77 0.11 -7.09 -16.22
N ALA A 78 -0.47 -6.83 -17.41
CA ALA A 78 0.27 -6.59 -18.65
C ALA A 78 1.25 -5.41 -18.62
N ARG A 79 1.14 -4.50 -17.65
CA ARG A 79 2.02 -3.32 -17.52
C ARG A 79 3.31 -3.61 -16.76
N PHE A 80 3.46 -4.78 -16.14
CA PHE A 80 4.55 -5.05 -15.21
C PHE A 80 5.52 -6.11 -15.71
N LEU A 81 6.76 -6.02 -15.26
CA LEU A 81 7.81 -6.95 -15.69
C LEU A 81 7.56 -8.36 -15.17
N ARG A 82 7.81 -9.38 -16.00
CA ARG A 82 7.75 -10.79 -15.59
C ARG A 82 8.62 -11.11 -14.37
N SER A 83 9.77 -10.43 -14.25
CA SER A 83 10.72 -10.65 -13.16
C SER A 83 10.12 -10.28 -11.80
N LEU A 84 9.24 -9.28 -11.72
CA LEU A 84 8.54 -8.93 -10.48
C LEU A 84 7.64 -10.06 -10.01
N TYR A 85 6.91 -10.69 -10.93
CA TYR A 85 6.02 -11.81 -10.61
C TYR A 85 6.78 -13.08 -10.22
N LEU A 86 7.83 -13.42 -10.98
CA LEU A 86 8.53 -14.68 -10.83
C LEU A 86 9.63 -14.70 -9.74
N ASP A 87 10.02 -13.56 -9.18
CA ASP A 87 11.06 -13.50 -8.13
C ASP A 87 10.54 -14.05 -6.78
N PRO A 88 10.96 -15.24 -6.32
CA PRO A 88 10.42 -15.84 -5.10
C PRO A 88 10.76 -15.09 -3.81
N GLY A 89 11.76 -14.21 -3.83
CA GLY A 89 12.16 -13.42 -2.66
C GLY A 89 11.40 -12.10 -2.52
N VAL A 90 10.35 -11.88 -3.33
CA VAL A 90 9.43 -10.73 -3.21
C VAL A 90 8.05 -11.26 -2.82
N LEU A 91 7.45 -10.69 -1.77
CA LEU A 91 6.06 -10.96 -1.43
C LEU A 91 5.17 -9.98 -2.20
N LYS A 92 4.24 -10.49 -3.02
CA LYS A 92 3.36 -9.68 -3.87
C LYS A 92 1.96 -9.66 -3.32
N PHE A 93 1.36 -8.47 -3.28
CA PHE A 93 -0.02 -8.28 -2.90
C PHE A 93 -0.80 -7.80 -4.11
N VAL A 94 -1.76 -8.60 -4.56
CA VAL A 94 -2.53 -8.35 -5.77
C VAL A 94 -4.02 -8.50 -5.48
N HIS A 95 -4.85 -7.67 -6.08
CA HIS A 95 -6.30 -7.81 -5.92
C HIS A 95 -6.78 -9.13 -6.57
N ARG A 96 -7.71 -9.86 -5.94
CA ARG A 96 -8.16 -11.18 -6.42
C ARG A 96 -8.59 -11.23 -7.88
N ARG A 97 -9.14 -10.13 -8.44
CA ARG A 97 -9.59 -10.09 -9.84
C ARG A 97 -8.45 -10.26 -10.84
N ARG A 98 -7.20 -10.01 -10.43
CA ARG A 98 -6.00 -10.17 -11.25
C ARG A 98 -5.35 -11.55 -11.10
N ALA A 99 -5.86 -12.40 -10.20
CA ALA A 99 -5.24 -13.68 -9.89
C ALA A 99 -5.16 -14.62 -11.10
N LEU A 100 -6.11 -14.52 -12.03
CA LEU A 100 -6.15 -15.32 -13.25
C LEU A 100 -5.57 -14.62 -14.49
N ASP A 101 -5.07 -13.39 -14.35
CA ASP A 101 -4.36 -12.72 -15.45
C ASP A 101 -3.12 -13.55 -15.82
N LEU A 102 -2.71 -13.49 -17.09
CA LEU A 102 -1.44 -14.07 -17.53
C LEU A 102 -0.28 -13.16 -17.16
N VAL A 103 0.78 -13.75 -16.62
CA VAL A 103 2.05 -13.05 -16.40
C VAL A 103 2.68 -12.75 -17.77
N PRO A 104 3.11 -11.50 -18.02
CA PRO A 104 3.67 -11.10 -19.31
C PRO A 104 4.77 -12.03 -19.79
N GLU A 105 4.74 -12.34 -21.09
CA GLU A 105 5.72 -13.21 -21.76
C GLU A 105 5.75 -14.66 -21.25
N THR A 106 4.73 -15.11 -20.53
CA THR A 106 4.62 -16.49 -20.03
C THR A 106 3.23 -17.08 -20.29
N ARG A 107 3.04 -18.34 -19.88
CA ARG A 107 1.74 -19.01 -19.83
C ARG A 107 1.21 -19.18 -18.41
N PHE A 108 1.92 -18.65 -17.42
CA PHE A 108 1.54 -18.77 -16.01
C PHE A 108 0.48 -17.74 -15.67
N LYS A 109 -0.47 -18.14 -14.83
CA LYS A 109 -1.39 -17.25 -14.16
C LYS A 109 -0.68 -16.56 -13.01
N VAL A 110 -1.12 -15.35 -12.69
CA VAL A 110 -0.59 -14.57 -11.56
C VAL A 110 -0.67 -15.37 -10.24
N CYS A 111 -1.76 -16.11 -9.99
CA CYS A 111 -1.95 -16.93 -8.80
C CYS A 111 -0.93 -18.07 -8.63
N GLU A 112 -0.26 -18.48 -9.70
CA GLU A 112 0.77 -19.53 -9.69
C GLU A 112 2.15 -18.97 -9.31
N CYS A 113 2.30 -17.64 -9.22
CA CYS A 113 3.58 -16.99 -8.94
C CYS A 113 4.02 -17.16 -7.48
N PRO A 114 5.32 -17.36 -7.23
CA PRO A 114 5.83 -17.54 -5.88
C PRO A 114 5.65 -16.27 -5.06
N GLY A 115 5.31 -16.42 -3.78
CA GLY A 115 5.13 -15.30 -2.86
C GLY A 115 3.94 -14.40 -3.21
N LEU A 116 3.03 -14.82 -4.10
CA LEU A 116 1.83 -14.04 -4.40
C LEU A 116 0.74 -14.27 -3.35
N LEU A 117 0.13 -13.18 -2.92
CA LEU A 117 -1.02 -13.12 -2.04
C LEU A 117 -2.09 -12.25 -2.66
N CYS A 118 -3.31 -12.75 -2.59
CA CYS A 118 -4.51 -12.05 -2.98
C CYS A 118 -5.15 -11.37 -1.79
N PHE A 119 -5.91 -10.32 -2.08
CA PHE A 119 -6.81 -9.65 -1.14
C PHE A 119 -8.09 -9.20 -1.84
N ASP A 120 -9.14 -8.98 -1.07
CA ASP A 120 -10.36 -8.29 -1.48
C ASP A 120 -10.27 -6.79 -1.16
N ARG A 121 -10.95 -5.96 -1.94
CA ARG A 121 -11.04 -4.51 -1.73
C ARG A 121 -12.22 -4.15 -0.82
N ASP A 122 -12.08 -3.07 -0.05
CA ASP A 122 -13.16 -2.43 0.69
C ASP A 122 -13.36 -0.99 0.20
N PRO A 123 -14.32 -0.77 -0.73
CA PRO A 123 -14.59 0.55 -1.29
C PRO A 123 -15.35 1.48 -0.33
N ARG A 124 -15.81 0.97 0.82
CA ARG A 124 -16.62 1.75 1.77
C ARG A 124 -15.77 2.58 2.72
N ARG A 125 -14.48 2.29 2.83
CA ARG A 125 -13.56 3.01 3.71
C ARG A 125 -13.19 4.37 3.13
N GLY A 126 -13.42 5.41 3.91
CA GLY A 126 -13.05 6.78 3.63
C GLY A 126 -11.84 7.23 4.46
N PHE A 127 -11.64 8.54 4.54
CA PHE A 127 -10.50 9.14 5.26
C PHE A 127 -10.56 8.91 6.78
N ALA A 128 -11.76 8.81 7.36
CA ALA A 128 -11.95 8.68 8.80
C ALA A 128 -11.59 7.28 9.33
N ASP A 129 -11.71 6.27 8.49
CA ASP A 129 -11.54 4.85 8.80
C ASP A 129 -10.53 4.16 7.85
N LEU A 130 -9.65 4.95 7.22
CA LEU A 130 -8.59 4.50 6.32
C LEU A 130 -7.85 3.27 6.86
N LEU A 131 -7.53 3.23 8.16
CA LEU A 131 -6.77 2.16 8.81
C LEU A 131 -7.60 1.27 9.76
N SER A 132 -8.86 0.98 9.44
CA SER A 132 -9.72 0.13 10.26
C SER A 132 -9.16 -1.30 10.44
N PRO A 133 -8.71 -1.72 11.64
CA PRO A 133 -8.16 -3.05 11.85
C PRO A 133 -9.17 -4.18 11.68
N GLN A 134 -10.47 -3.87 11.76
CA GLN A 134 -11.56 -4.83 11.63
C GLN A 134 -12.07 -4.97 10.18
N ALA A 135 -11.60 -4.14 9.25
CA ALA A 135 -12.02 -4.24 7.86
C ALA A 135 -11.57 -5.59 7.26
N ALA A 136 -12.43 -6.20 6.44
CA ALA A 136 -12.19 -7.51 5.85
C ALA A 136 -11.35 -7.47 4.56
N GLY A 137 -11.18 -6.28 3.96
CA GLY A 137 -10.42 -6.07 2.73
C GLY A 137 -9.47 -4.88 2.85
N ILE A 138 -8.74 -4.60 1.76
CA ILE A 138 -7.81 -3.47 1.61
C ILE A 138 -8.54 -2.25 1.01
N VAL A 139 -8.23 -1.05 1.46
CA VAL A 139 -8.91 0.19 1.03
C VAL A 139 -8.80 0.38 -0.49
N ASP A 140 -9.88 0.81 -1.13
CA ASP A 140 -9.90 1.06 -2.58
C ASP A 140 -10.27 2.52 -2.90
N TRP A 141 -9.25 3.35 -3.09
CA TRP A 141 -9.38 4.71 -3.65
C TRP A 141 -8.89 4.79 -5.09
N ALA A 142 -8.90 3.65 -5.79
CA ALA A 142 -8.34 3.50 -7.12
C ALA A 142 -6.88 3.94 -7.23
N ASP A 143 -6.07 3.68 -6.20
CA ASP A 143 -4.70 4.16 -6.10
C ASP A 143 -3.77 3.15 -5.40
N THR A 144 -2.61 2.90 -6.02
CA THR A 144 -1.62 1.93 -5.52
C THR A 144 -0.93 2.40 -4.24
N PHE A 145 -0.71 3.70 -4.06
CA PHE A 145 -0.05 4.25 -2.87
C PHE A 145 -0.91 4.01 -1.63
N VAL A 146 -2.21 4.31 -1.72
CA VAL A 146 -3.15 4.11 -0.60
C VAL A 146 -3.34 2.62 -0.28
N GLN A 147 -3.44 1.79 -1.32
CA GLN A 147 -3.49 0.33 -1.19
C GLN A 147 -2.25 -0.21 -0.45
N ALA A 148 -1.05 0.24 -0.84
CA ALA A 148 0.20 -0.15 -0.20
C ALA A 148 0.28 0.30 1.27
N LEU A 149 -0.22 1.50 1.57
CA LEU A 149 -0.20 2.02 2.92
C LEU A 149 -1.00 1.16 3.89
N ASP A 150 -2.20 0.77 3.49
CA ASP A 150 -3.06 -0.11 4.28
C ASP A 150 -2.46 -1.52 4.39
N ILE A 151 -1.90 -2.08 3.31
CA ILE A 151 -1.15 -3.35 3.37
C ILE A 151 -0.04 -3.28 4.42
N LEU A 152 0.81 -2.24 4.38
CA LEU A 152 1.91 -2.08 5.33
C LEU A 152 1.43 -1.93 6.78
N PHE A 153 0.34 -1.20 6.99
CA PHE A 153 -0.30 -1.08 8.30
C PHE A 153 -0.78 -2.44 8.83
N ARG A 154 -1.41 -3.26 7.98
CA ARG A 154 -1.87 -4.62 8.30
C ARG A 154 -0.73 -5.55 8.64
N LEU A 155 0.39 -5.45 7.91
CA LEU A 155 1.61 -6.20 8.20
C LEU A 155 2.24 -5.80 9.54
N GLY A 156 1.88 -4.65 10.10
CA GLY A 156 2.32 -4.22 11.43
C GLY A 156 3.30 -3.04 11.44
N PHE A 157 3.67 -2.50 10.27
CA PHE A 157 4.53 -1.32 10.20
C PHE A 157 3.83 -0.09 10.78
N ARG A 158 4.60 0.76 11.45
CA ARG A 158 4.11 1.98 12.11
C ARG A 158 4.85 3.24 11.69
N THR A 159 5.98 3.14 11.01
CA THR A 159 6.66 4.28 10.39
C THR A 159 6.95 3.97 8.93
N ILE A 160 6.48 4.79 8.01
CA ILE A 160 6.64 4.60 6.57
C ILE A 160 7.47 5.74 5.99
N TYR A 161 8.66 5.41 5.48
CA TYR A 161 9.55 6.38 4.83
C TYR A 161 9.27 6.42 3.32
N LEU A 162 8.93 7.60 2.79
CA LEU A 162 8.42 7.75 1.42
C LEU A 162 9.52 8.27 0.47
N ALA A 163 10.08 7.38 -0.35
CA ALA A 163 11.10 7.70 -1.34
C ALA A 163 10.52 7.58 -2.77
N GLY A 164 10.83 8.55 -3.65
CA GLY A 164 10.23 8.58 -5.00
C GLY A 164 8.73 8.84 -5.01
N CYS A 165 8.22 9.56 -4.00
CA CYS A 165 6.80 9.81 -3.79
C CYS A 165 6.50 11.31 -3.87
N GLU A 166 6.71 11.93 -5.04
CA GLU A 166 6.52 13.37 -5.23
C GLU A 166 5.05 13.76 -5.10
N LEU A 167 4.14 12.87 -5.52
CA LEU A 167 2.70 13.11 -5.63
C LEU A 167 2.36 14.48 -6.27
N CYS A 168 3.16 14.84 -7.26
CA CYS A 168 2.95 15.96 -8.17
C CYS A 168 3.66 15.67 -9.49
N VAL A 169 3.19 16.26 -10.58
CA VAL A 169 3.90 16.27 -11.86
C VAL A 169 4.40 17.68 -12.11
N ARG A 170 5.71 17.83 -12.27
CA ARG A 170 6.36 19.12 -12.50
C ARG A 170 6.67 19.34 -13.97
N PRO A 171 6.59 20.57 -14.47
CA PRO A 171 7.09 20.88 -15.79
C PRO A 171 8.59 20.65 -15.91
N ALA A 172 9.00 20.03 -17.02
CA ALA A 172 10.41 19.95 -17.38
C ALA A 172 10.97 21.33 -17.74
N GLU A 173 12.29 21.51 -17.62
CA GLU A 173 12.98 22.77 -17.93
C GLU A 173 12.64 23.36 -19.32
N PRO A 174 12.53 22.57 -20.42
CA PRO A 174 12.11 23.11 -21.71
C PRO A 174 10.71 23.76 -21.70
N HIS A 175 9.77 23.22 -20.92
CA HIS A 175 8.43 23.80 -20.78
C HIS A 175 8.47 25.11 -20.00
N LEU A 176 9.29 25.16 -18.95
CA LEU A 176 9.49 26.37 -18.15
C LEU A 176 10.11 27.50 -18.99
N ALA A 177 11.13 27.18 -19.79
CA ALA A 177 11.77 28.12 -20.71
C ALA A 177 10.76 28.66 -21.75
N ARG A 178 10.01 27.77 -22.40
CA ARG A 178 8.99 28.18 -23.39
C ARG A 178 7.86 28.99 -22.78
N ALA A 179 7.42 28.66 -21.57
CA ALA A 179 6.41 29.43 -20.85
C ALA A 179 6.92 30.84 -20.49
N ALA A 180 8.19 30.97 -20.11
CA ALA A 180 8.78 32.26 -19.78
C ALA A 180 8.81 33.24 -20.97
N GLU A 181 8.98 32.75 -22.20
CA GLU A 181 8.95 33.55 -23.44
C GLU A 181 7.60 34.26 -23.67
N VAL A 182 6.51 33.68 -23.17
CA VAL A 182 5.17 34.29 -23.23
C VAL A 182 4.74 34.96 -21.91
N GLY A 183 5.69 35.19 -21.01
CA GLY A 183 5.45 35.81 -19.71
C GLY A 183 4.66 34.94 -18.73
N CYS A 184 4.74 33.61 -18.85
CA CYS A 184 4.16 32.67 -17.91
C CYS A 184 5.26 32.06 -17.02
N THR A 185 5.02 31.99 -15.71
CA THR A 185 5.94 31.39 -14.73
C THR A 185 5.23 30.25 -14.01
N TYR A 186 5.92 29.15 -13.75
CA TYR A 186 5.42 28.05 -12.92
C TYR A 186 5.61 28.38 -11.44
N HIS A 187 4.57 28.19 -10.62
CA HIS A 187 4.66 28.36 -9.18
C HIS A 187 4.80 27.02 -8.47
N PRO A 188 5.70 26.88 -7.47
CA PRO A 188 5.77 25.67 -6.67
C PRO A 188 4.39 25.29 -6.09
N ALA A 189 4.09 23.99 -6.11
CA ALA A 189 2.83 23.37 -5.65
C ALA A 189 1.57 23.61 -6.50
N GLU A 190 1.61 24.45 -7.53
CA GLU A 190 0.45 24.61 -8.42
C GLU A 190 0.17 23.35 -9.24
N LEU A 191 -1.09 23.20 -9.67
CA LEU A 191 -1.50 22.08 -10.51
C LEU A 191 -0.95 22.25 -11.93
N LEU A 192 -0.48 21.17 -12.53
CA LEU A 192 0.03 21.17 -13.91
C LEU A 192 -1.01 21.69 -14.90
N GLY A 193 -2.29 21.34 -14.70
CA GLY A 193 -3.38 21.82 -15.55
C GLY A 193 -3.58 23.33 -15.50
N GLU A 194 -3.34 23.96 -14.34
CA GLU A 194 -3.46 25.41 -14.18
C GLU A 194 -2.30 26.14 -14.86
N PHE A 195 -1.08 25.62 -14.70
CA PHE A 195 0.09 26.10 -15.42
C PHE A 195 -0.11 26.06 -16.94
N VAL A 196 -0.58 24.92 -17.46
CA VAL A 196 -0.86 24.74 -18.89
C VAL A 196 -1.97 25.68 -19.36
N ALA A 197 -3.05 25.84 -18.60
CA ALA A 197 -4.13 26.76 -18.94
C ALA A 197 -3.64 28.22 -19.02
N ARG A 198 -2.75 28.64 -18.12
CA ARG A 198 -2.11 29.97 -18.20
C ARG A 198 -1.18 30.11 -19.41
N CYS A 199 -0.44 29.07 -19.76
CA CYS A 199 0.38 29.07 -20.98
C CYS A 199 -0.49 29.27 -22.22
N VAL A 200 -1.63 28.58 -22.27
CA VAL A 200 -2.59 28.69 -23.39
C VAL A 200 -3.23 30.07 -23.47
N SER A 201 -3.62 30.65 -22.33
CA SER A 201 -4.17 32.02 -22.33
C SER A 201 -3.15 33.10 -22.72
N ARG A 202 -1.85 32.77 -22.71
CA ARG A 202 -0.73 33.61 -23.18
C ARG A 202 -0.29 33.32 -24.62
N GLY A 203 -1.04 32.48 -25.34
CA GLY A 203 -0.85 32.26 -26.78
C GLY A 203 -0.07 30.99 -27.15
N LEU A 204 0.31 30.15 -26.19
CA LEU A 204 0.84 28.82 -26.50
C LEU A 204 -0.28 27.84 -26.84
N THR A 205 0.03 26.83 -27.64
CA THR A 205 -0.88 25.72 -27.92
C THR A 205 -0.47 24.47 -27.15
N VAL A 206 -1.43 23.58 -26.87
CA VAL A 206 -1.15 22.27 -26.25
C VAL A 206 -0.16 21.47 -27.11
N SER A 207 -0.33 21.50 -28.44
CA SER A 207 0.57 20.80 -29.37
C SER A 207 1.99 21.37 -29.39
N GLU A 208 2.18 22.68 -29.17
CA GLU A 208 3.52 23.22 -28.95
C GLU A 208 4.15 22.68 -27.67
N LEU A 209 3.41 22.66 -26.56
CA LEU A 209 3.91 22.14 -25.28
C LEU A 209 4.26 20.64 -25.37
N GLU A 210 3.42 19.84 -26.04
CA GLU A 210 3.67 18.41 -26.23
C GLU A 210 4.89 18.10 -27.09
N ARG A 211 5.29 19.00 -28.00
CA ARG A 211 6.42 18.80 -28.91
C ARG A 211 7.79 19.12 -28.29
N LEU A 212 7.84 19.70 -27.09
CA LEU A 212 9.09 20.13 -26.47
C LEU A 212 9.94 18.92 -26.01
N ALA A 213 9.68 18.43 -24.81
CA ALA A 213 10.38 17.29 -24.23
C ALA A 213 9.37 16.43 -23.45
N PRO A 214 9.61 15.13 -23.28
CA PRO A 214 8.78 14.32 -22.39
C PRO A 214 8.81 14.85 -20.95
N TRP A 215 7.67 14.79 -20.27
CA TRP A 215 7.55 15.21 -18.88
C TRP A 215 8.23 14.15 -18.00
N PRO A 216 9.23 14.52 -17.17
CA PRO A 216 9.89 13.57 -16.27
C PRO A 216 8.94 13.20 -15.13
N GLN A 217 8.04 12.26 -15.41
CA GLN A 217 7.05 11.78 -14.46
C GLN A 217 7.58 10.63 -13.61
N TYR A 218 8.52 9.87 -14.17
CA TYR A 218 9.03 8.65 -13.58
C TYR A 218 10.56 8.62 -13.59
N HIS A 219 11.16 7.79 -12.73
CA HIS A 219 12.60 7.50 -12.80
C HIS A 219 12.98 6.52 -13.92
N PHE A 220 11.98 5.91 -14.56
CA PHE A 220 12.14 4.96 -15.66
C PHE A 220 11.65 5.56 -16.99
N GLU A 221 11.99 4.89 -18.10
CA GLU A 221 11.82 5.37 -19.49
C GLU A 221 10.37 5.38 -19.99
N GLU A 222 9.38 5.56 -19.11
CA GLU A 222 7.97 5.70 -19.51
C GLU A 222 7.58 7.18 -19.48
N HIS A 223 6.84 7.61 -20.50
CA HIS A 223 6.35 8.97 -20.61
C HIS A 223 4.86 8.95 -20.92
N LYS A 224 4.14 9.92 -20.37
CA LYS A 224 2.72 10.13 -20.64
C LYS A 224 2.52 11.34 -21.55
N PRO A 225 1.52 11.29 -22.44
CA PRO A 225 1.01 12.49 -23.11
C PRO A 225 0.60 13.55 -22.08
N LEU A 226 0.65 14.84 -22.45
CA LEU A 226 0.39 15.96 -21.54
C LEU A 226 -0.99 15.85 -20.88
N ALA A 227 -2.02 15.49 -21.63
CA ALA A 227 -3.35 15.28 -21.08
C ALA A 227 -3.36 14.23 -19.95
N ALA A 228 -2.67 13.12 -20.13
CA ALA A 228 -2.56 12.07 -19.11
C ALA A 228 -1.67 12.49 -17.92
N ALA A 229 -0.64 13.31 -18.15
CA ALA A 229 0.16 13.91 -17.10
C ALA A 229 -0.67 14.87 -16.22
N ILE A 230 -1.49 15.74 -16.83
CA ILE A 230 -2.42 16.65 -16.12
C ILE A 230 -3.40 15.84 -15.26
N GLN A 231 -4.01 14.78 -15.81
CA GLN A 231 -4.92 13.93 -15.04
C GLN A 231 -4.21 13.20 -13.91
N THR A 232 -2.97 12.74 -14.14
CA THR A 232 -2.18 12.12 -13.08
C THR A 232 -1.86 13.11 -11.96
N ASP A 233 -1.50 14.36 -12.27
CA ASP A 233 -1.23 15.38 -11.26
C ASP A 233 -2.48 15.73 -10.43
N ARG A 234 -3.65 15.84 -11.08
CA ARG A 234 -4.94 16.04 -10.40
C ARG A 234 -5.27 14.88 -9.46
N HIS A 235 -5.05 13.65 -9.93
CA HIS A 235 -5.23 12.46 -9.10
C HIS A 235 -4.28 12.48 -7.89
N TYR A 236 -2.99 12.77 -8.09
CA TYR A 236 -2.06 12.90 -6.98
C TYR A 236 -2.45 14.00 -5.98
N HIS A 237 -2.89 15.16 -6.47
CA HIS A 237 -3.42 16.22 -5.61
C HIS A 237 -4.57 15.71 -4.76
N ARG A 238 -5.56 15.02 -5.36
CA ARG A 238 -6.67 14.40 -4.62
C ARG A 238 -6.17 13.44 -3.54
N ILE A 239 -5.23 12.55 -3.86
CA ILE A 239 -4.68 11.59 -2.90
C ILE A 239 -4.00 12.32 -1.73
N VAL A 240 -3.21 13.37 -1.98
CA VAL A 240 -2.60 14.18 -0.92
C VAL A 240 -3.68 14.79 -0.02
N GLN A 241 -4.74 15.37 -0.59
CA GLN A 241 -5.85 15.91 0.19
C GLN A 241 -6.55 14.85 1.04
N CYS A 242 -6.80 13.66 0.48
CA CYS A 242 -7.38 12.55 1.24
C CYS A 242 -6.46 12.10 2.38
N LEU A 243 -5.15 12.00 2.16
CA LEU A 243 -4.17 11.67 3.21
C LEU A 243 -4.11 12.74 4.30
N ARG A 244 -4.14 14.03 3.93
CA ARG A 244 -4.24 15.15 4.87
C ARG A 244 -5.47 15.01 5.78
N LEU A 245 -6.64 14.76 5.20
CA LEU A 245 -7.88 14.54 5.94
C LEU A 245 -7.83 13.26 6.82
N SER A 246 -7.01 12.29 6.42
CA SER A 246 -6.84 11.02 7.14
C SER A 246 -5.84 11.11 8.30
N ARG A 247 -5.14 12.23 8.51
CA ARG A 247 -4.09 12.38 9.54
C ARG A 247 -4.57 11.99 10.94
N ALA A 248 -5.79 12.36 11.32
CA ALA A 248 -6.35 11.96 12.61
C ALA A 248 -6.50 10.44 12.74
N CYS A 249 -6.88 9.75 11.65
CA CYS A 249 -6.94 8.29 11.59
C CYS A 249 -5.53 7.68 11.69
N LEU A 250 -4.57 8.20 10.92
CA LEU A 250 -3.16 7.75 10.94
C LEU A 250 -2.58 7.82 12.36
N VAL A 251 -2.71 8.98 13.01
CA VAL A 251 -2.23 9.22 14.38
C VAL A 251 -2.91 8.32 15.40
N ARG A 252 -4.26 8.17 15.32
CA ARG A 252 -5.02 7.29 16.22
C ARG A 252 -4.52 5.85 16.18
N HIS A 253 -4.11 5.39 15.00
CA HIS A 253 -3.59 4.05 14.78
C HIS A 253 -2.06 3.95 14.90
N GLY A 254 -1.39 5.03 15.30
CA GLY A 254 0.05 5.10 15.49
C GLY A 254 0.85 4.90 14.21
N LEU A 255 0.28 5.17 13.04
CA LEU A 255 0.97 5.16 11.76
C LEU A 255 1.54 6.55 11.47
N GLU A 256 2.84 6.60 11.22
CA GLU A 256 3.58 7.81 10.88
C GLU A 256 4.07 7.73 9.44
N LEU A 257 3.82 8.80 8.67
CA LEU A 257 4.39 8.97 7.33
C LEU A 257 5.51 9.99 7.41
N VAL A 258 6.68 9.65 6.90
CA VAL A 258 7.83 10.54 6.82
C VAL A 258 8.27 10.60 5.38
N SER A 259 8.13 11.78 4.76
CA SER A 259 8.63 11.98 3.42
C SER A 259 10.15 12.10 3.44
N VAL A 260 10.83 11.34 2.58
CA VAL A 260 12.25 11.56 2.26
C VAL A 260 12.43 12.08 0.84
N THR A 261 11.31 12.32 0.15
CA THR A 261 11.28 12.79 -1.23
C THR A 261 11.35 14.31 -1.25
N PRO A 262 12.43 14.91 -1.79
CA PRO A 262 12.55 16.35 -1.86
C PRO A 262 11.41 16.92 -2.70
N HIS A 263 10.84 18.02 -2.20
CA HIS A 263 9.77 18.74 -2.86
C HIS A 263 8.49 17.94 -3.21
N SER A 264 8.26 16.82 -2.52
CA SER A 264 6.97 16.13 -2.57
C SER A 264 5.85 17.05 -2.10
N ARG A 265 4.69 16.96 -2.74
CA ARG A 265 3.47 17.65 -2.31
C ARG A 265 3.00 17.18 -0.91
N LEU A 266 3.48 16.01 -0.44
CA LEU A 266 3.23 15.56 0.93
C LEU A 266 3.96 16.38 1.99
N ASN A 267 5.05 17.08 1.63
CA ASN A 267 5.89 17.78 2.60
C ASN A 267 5.17 18.96 3.27
N ASP A 268 4.06 19.42 2.69
CA ASP A 268 3.22 20.49 3.26
C ASP A 268 2.44 19.99 4.49
N ASP A 269 2.11 18.70 4.53
CA ASP A 269 1.22 18.09 5.53
C ASP A 269 1.90 17.02 6.40
N PHE A 270 3.04 16.50 5.95
CA PHE A 270 3.79 15.42 6.59
C PHE A 270 5.26 15.79 6.77
N PRO A 271 5.93 15.30 7.85
CA PRO A 271 7.33 15.60 8.08
C PRO A 271 8.23 15.20 6.90
N TYR A 272 9.06 16.13 6.46
CA TYR A 272 10.17 15.86 5.55
C TYR A 272 11.46 15.62 6.33
N ARG A 273 12.22 14.58 5.95
CA ARG A 273 13.55 14.29 6.49
C ARG A 273 14.49 13.84 5.37
N PRO A 274 15.75 14.35 5.32
CA PRO A 274 16.76 13.80 4.41
C PRO A 274 16.99 12.30 4.64
N VAL A 275 17.31 11.56 3.58
CA VAL A 275 17.54 10.11 3.66
C VAL A 275 18.66 9.77 4.65
N GLN A 276 19.72 10.57 4.69
CA GLN A 276 20.86 10.36 5.57
C GLN A 276 20.46 10.43 7.06
N ASP A 277 19.55 11.34 7.42
CA ASP A 277 19.05 11.46 8.79
C ASP A 277 18.25 10.23 9.18
N VAL A 278 17.39 9.75 8.28
CA VAL A 278 16.60 8.53 8.48
C VAL A 278 17.51 7.31 8.61
N LEU A 279 18.53 7.17 7.77
CA LEU A 279 19.48 6.05 7.84
C LEU A 279 20.26 6.03 9.16
N ARG A 280 20.64 7.20 9.70
CA ARG A 280 21.27 7.29 11.03
C ARG A 280 20.32 6.81 12.13
N ASP A 281 19.06 7.21 12.09
CA ASP A 281 18.06 6.76 13.07
C ASP A 281 17.80 5.26 12.99
N ILE A 282 17.74 4.71 11.77
CA ILE A 282 17.60 3.27 11.54
C ILE A 282 18.79 2.53 12.15
N ALA A 283 20.02 2.98 11.89
CA ALA A 283 21.21 2.37 12.46
C ALA A 283 21.23 2.46 14.00
N ALA A 284 20.75 3.57 14.57
CA ALA A 284 20.66 3.75 16.02
C ALA A 284 19.59 2.86 16.68
N THR A 285 18.49 2.58 15.98
CA THR A 285 17.34 1.84 16.52
C THR A 285 17.44 0.34 16.28
N VAL A 286 17.80 -0.05 15.05
CA VAL A 286 17.81 -1.45 14.58
C VAL A 286 19.21 -2.05 14.65
N GLY A 287 20.25 -1.23 14.51
CA GLY A 287 21.62 -1.69 14.31
C GLY A 287 22.09 -1.56 12.85
N ASP A 288 23.35 -1.86 12.62
CA ASP A 288 23.98 -1.84 11.30
C ASP A 288 24.78 -3.15 11.11
N PRO A 289 24.19 -4.16 10.47
CA PRO A 289 24.83 -5.46 10.29
C PRO A 289 26.18 -5.40 9.57
N ALA A 290 26.44 -4.37 8.76
CA ALA A 290 27.72 -4.22 8.07
C ALA A 290 28.83 -3.70 9.01
N ARG A 291 28.47 -3.08 10.13
CA ARG A 291 29.41 -2.49 11.11
C ARG A 291 29.47 -3.27 12.41
N GLU A 292 28.52 -4.15 12.67
CA GLU A 292 28.48 -5.00 13.85
C GLU A 292 29.56 -6.09 13.80
N SER A 293 30.39 -6.15 14.84
CA SER A 293 31.42 -7.18 14.97
C SER A 293 30.82 -8.50 15.47
N THR A 294 31.07 -9.58 14.73
CA THR A 294 30.74 -10.94 15.16
C THR A 294 31.82 -11.57 16.05
N ARG A 295 32.99 -10.94 16.18
CA ARG A 295 34.13 -11.47 16.94
C ARG A 295 33.73 -11.71 18.39
N GLY A 296 33.88 -12.96 18.83
CA GLY A 296 33.60 -13.37 20.20
C GLY A 296 32.12 -13.56 20.54
N CYS A 297 31.18 -13.44 19.60
CA CYS A 297 29.76 -13.68 19.87
C CYS A 297 29.45 -15.11 20.35
N TYR A 298 30.24 -16.10 19.93
CA TYR A 298 30.09 -17.49 20.38
C TYR A 298 30.96 -17.87 21.58
N THR A 299 32.00 -17.10 21.89
CA THR A 299 32.96 -17.44 22.96
C THR A 299 32.79 -16.59 24.22
N ASN A 300 32.22 -15.39 24.10
CA ASN A 300 31.98 -14.53 25.24
C ASN A 300 30.72 -14.97 25.98
N ALA A 301 30.90 -15.60 27.15
CA ALA A 301 29.81 -16.02 28.03
C ALA A 301 29.20 -14.85 28.84
N ALA A 302 29.75 -13.64 28.75
CA ALA A 302 29.18 -12.48 29.44
C ALA A 302 27.79 -12.15 28.90
N SER A 303 26.85 -11.90 29.82
CA SER A 303 25.49 -11.48 29.46
C SER A 303 25.53 -10.19 28.65
N ARG A 304 24.81 -10.19 27.52
CA ARG A 304 24.60 -8.99 26.67
C ARG A 304 23.33 -8.22 27.03
N GLN A 305 22.69 -8.55 28.14
CA GLN A 305 21.53 -7.80 28.60
C GLN A 305 21.94 -6.35 28.88
N SER A 306 21.10 -5.40 28.46
CA SER A 306 21.33 -3.99 28.75
C SER A 306 21.43 -3.80 30.26
N ALA A 307 22.54 -3.22 30.72
CA ALA A 307 22.74 -2.89 32.13
C ALA A 307 21.65 -1.95 32.68
N ALA A 308 20.94 -1.23 31.80
CA ALA A 308 19.86 -0.31 32.14
C ALA A 308 18.47 -0.96 32.18
N GLY A 309 18.35 -2.25 31.90
CA GLY A 309 17.06 -2.95 32.02
C GLY A 309 16.72 -3.16 33.48
N THR A 310 15.81 -2.35 34.03
CA THR A 310 14.94 -2.83 35.13
C THR A 310 14.42 -4.19 34.65
N GLY A 311 14.80 -5.27 35.33
CA GLY A 311 14.46 -6.63 34.91
C GLY A 311 12.99 -6.66 34.49
N MET A 312 12.71 -7.28 33.34
CA MET A 312 11.36 -7.39 32.79
C MET A 312 10.43 -7.68 33.95
N LEU A 313 9.61 -6.68 34.32
CA LEU A 313 8.64 -6.83 35.40
C LEU A 313 7.57 -7.71 34.81
N ASP A 314 7.84 -9.01 34.76
CA ASP A 314 6.84 -10.02 34.58
C ASP A 314 5.90 -9.84 35.75
N CYS A 315 4.85 -9.05 35.52
CA CYS A 315 3.71 -8.99 36.40
C CYS A 315 3.23 -10.44 36.48
N LEU A 316 3.54 -11.11 37.59
CA LEU A 316 3.00 -12.43 37.87
C LEU A 316 1.50 -12.34 37.60
N PRO A 317 0.91 -13.28 36.83
CA PRO A 317 -0.52 -13.26 36.58
C PRO A 317 -1.21 -13.10 37.92
N PRO A 318 -2.18 -12.15 38.06
CA PRO A 318 -2.78 -11.83 39.34
C PRO A 318 -3.19 -13.16 39.97
N ARG A 319 -2.56 -13.51 41.11
CA ARG A 319 -2.83 -14.77 41.80
C ARG A 319 -4.34 -14.87 41.92
N ARG A 320 -4.96 -15.80 41.19
CA ARG A 320 -6.39 -16.03 41.31
C ARG A 320 -6.63 -16.36 42.77
N SER A 321 -7.22 -15.42 43.51
CA SER A 321 -7.58 -15.68 44.89
C SER A 321 -8.44 -16.95 44.91
N ALA A 322 -8.27 -17.81 45.91
CA ALA A 322 -9.08 -19.02 46.04
C ALA A 322 -10.60 -18.70 46.03
N ALA A 323 -10.99 -17.48 46.42
CA ALA A 323 -12.34 -16.96 46.32
C ALA A 323 -12.89 -16.90 44.88
N SER A 324 -12.04 -16.60 43.88
CA SER A 324 -12.44 -16.54 42.47
C SER A 324 -12.65 -17.94 41.85
N ALA A 325 -12.02 -18.98 42.40
CA ALA A 325 -12.25 -20.36 41.98
C ALA A 325 -13.60 -20.89 42.50
N ALA A 326 -13.99 -20.54 43.73
CA ALA A 326 -15.24 -20.99 44.36
C ALA A 326 -16.51 -20.45 43.65
N LEU A 327 -16.44 -19.24 43.08
CA LEU A 327 -17.58 -18.63 42.36
C LEU A 327 -17.91 -19.33 41.02
N ARG A 328 -16.94 -19.98 40.37
CA ARG A 328 -17.20 -20.74 39.13
C ARG A 328 -17.81 -22.11 39.38
N THR A 329 -17.47 -22.77 40.49
CA THR A 329 -18.10 -24.05 40.88
C THR A 329 -19.58 -23.86 41.23
N ALA A 330 -19.96 -22.72 41.82
CA ALA A 330 -21.35 -22.38 42.09
C ALA A 330 -22.16 -21.95 40.83
N SER A 331 -21.49 -21.44 39.80
CA SER A 331 -22.12 -21.02 38.54
C SER A 331 -22.38 -22.20 37.58
N LEU A 332 -21.46 -23.17 37.52
CA LEU A 332 -21.62 -24.36 36.67
C LEU A 332 -22.66 -25.36 37.19
N SER A 333 -23.00 -25.34 38.49
CA SER A 333 -24.06 -26.19 39.04
C SER A 333 -25.48 -25.70 38.69
N ARG A 334 -25.65 -24.42 38.32
CA ARG A 334 -26.96 -23.88 37.90
C ARG A 334 -27.30 -24.14 36.43
N TYR A 335 -26.32 -24.47 35.59
CA TYR A 335 -26.56 -24.70 34.16
C TYR A 335 -26.88 -26.17 33.80
N ARG A 336 -26.89 -27.10 34.77
CA ARG A 336 -27.23 -28.52 34.56
C ARG A 336 -28.70 -28.90 34.76
N ARG A 337 -29.62 -27.94 34.89
CA ARG A 337 -31.07 -28.19 34.92
C ARG A 337 -31.80 -27.44 33.80
N ARG A 338 -31.59 -27.85 32.55
CA ARG A 338 -32.59 -27.67 31.50
C ARG A 338 -32.77 -29.00 30.77
N ALA A 339 -34.04 -29.39 30.67
CA ALA A 339 -34.57 -30.66 30.21
C ALA A 339 -34.24 -30.97 28.72
N PRO A 340 -34.33 -32.24 28.30
CA PRO A 340 -34.12 -32.64 26.91
C PRO A 340 -35.29 -32.15 26.03
N CYS A 341 -34.96 -31.46 24.93
CA CYS A 341 -35.90 -31.19 23.85
C CYS A 341 -36.20 -32.49 23.10
N GLN A 342 -37.49 -32.79 22.97
CA GLN A 342 -38.02 -33.92 22.21
C GLN A 342 -37.70 -33.77 20.72
N ALA A 343 -37.35 -34.89 20.09
CA ALA A 343 -37.24 -35.05 18.65
C ALA A 343 -38.65 -34.96 18.02
N GLY A 344 -38.80 -34.06 17.04
CA GLY A 344 -39.96 -33.99 16.16
C GLY A 344 -39.55 -34.39 14.74
N ASP A 345 -40.36 -35.26 14.14
CA ASP A 345 -40.21 -35.88 12.82
C ASP A 345 -40.10 -34.89 11.64
N PRO A 346 -39.48 -35.31 10.50
CA PRO A 346 -39.45 -34.54 9.27
C PRO A 346 -40.51 -35.03 8.28
N ALA A 347 -41.54 -34.22 8.01
CA ALA A 347 -42.38 -34.41 6.82
C ALA A 347 -43.04 -33.08 6.42
N ALA A 348 -42.53 -32.45 5.35
CA ALA A 348 -43.34 -31.61 4.47
C ALA A 348 -42.57 -31.32 3.16
N SER A 349 -43.08 -31.94 2.11
CA SER A 349 -42.86 -31.66 0.70
C SER A 349 -43.17 -30.19 0.33
N ALA A 350 -42.36 -29.60 -0.54
CA ALA A 350 -42.72 -28.40 -1.31
C ALA A 350 -42.14 -28.50 -2.74
N PRO A 351 -42.79 -27.86 -3.73
CA PRO A 351 -42.83 -28.33 -5.11
C PRO A 351 -41.73 -27.78 -6.01
N ALA A 352 -41.50 -28.49 -7.10
CA ALA A 352 -40.63 -28.14 -8.20
C ALA A 352 -41.18 -26.93 -8.97
N ASP A 353 -40.44 -25.82 -8.96
CA ASP A 353 -40.64 -24.72 -9.89
C ASP A 353 -39.69 -24.84 -11.08
N ARG A 354 -40.32 -24.66 -12.25
CA ARG A 354 -39.78 -24.75 -13.60
C ARG A 354 -38.76 -23.65 -13.86
N LEU A 355 -37.53 -24.03 -14.21
CA LEU A 355 -36.59 -23.16 -14.91
C LEU A 355 -36.73 -23.38 -16.42
N SER A 356 -37.44 -22.48 -17.08
CA SER A 356 -37.39 -22.29 -18.52
C SER A 356 -36.06 -21.63 -18.90
N PHE A 357 -35.26 -22.33 -19.70
CA PHE A 357 -34.09 -21.77 -20.37
C PHE A 357 -34.56 -20.79 -21.46
N GLY A 358 -34.31 -19.50 -21.24
CA GLY A 358 -34.38 -18.47 -22.26
C GLY A 358 -33.02 -18.34 -22.93
N GLU A 359 -32.99 -18.63 -24.23
CA GLU A 359 -31.91 -18.29 -25.15
C GLU A 359 -31.64 -16.79 -25.07
N ASN A 360 -30.40 -16.39 -24.80
CA ASN A 360 -29.96 -15.02 -25.03
C ASN A 360 -28.65 -15.03 -25.80
N SER A 361 -28.81 -14.56 -27.04
CA SER A 361 -27.83 -14.19 -28.04
C SER A 361 -26.70 -13.34 -27.47
N LEU A 362 -25.47 -13.66 -27.87
CA LEU A 362 -24.30 -12.78 -27.75
C LEU A 362 -24.51 -11.49 -28.55
N PRO A 363 -24.02 -10.34 -28.06
CA PRO A 363 -23.55 -9.29 -28.94
C PRO A 363 -22.03 -9.10 -28.83
N ALA A 364 -21.51 -8.66 -29.96
CA ALA A 364 -20.11 -8.43 -30.28
C ALA A 364 -19.44 -7.34 -29.43
N ALA A 365 -18.12 -7.36 -29.49
CA ALA A 365 -17.18 -6.52 -28.79
C ALA A 365 -17.13 -5.05 -29.28
N ALA A 366 -16.50 -4.24 -28.41
CA ALA A 366 -15.77 -2.99 -28.67
C ALA A 366 -16.58 -1.72 -28.99
N ASP A 367 -16.75 -0.85 -28.00
CA ASP A 367 -16.08 0.46 -27.88
C ASP A 367 -16.70 1.25 -26.70
N ASP A 368 -15.98 2.26 -26.20
CA ASP A 368 -16.37 3.23 -25.16
C ASP A 368 -16.31 2.80 -23.67
N LEU A 369 -15.11 2.92 -23.09
CA LEU A 369 -14.93 3.18 -21.66
C LEU A 369 -14.75 4.70 -21.45
N VAL A 370 -15.84 5.44 -21.58
CA VAL A 370 -15.98 6.78 -20.99
C VAL A 370 -16.16 6.59 -19.49
N VAL A 371 -15.13 6.95 -18.71
CA VAL A 371 -15.26 7.11 -17.26
C VAL A 371 -16.14 8.33 -17.02
N GLN A 372 -17.43 8.11 -16.78
CA GLN A 372 -18.32 9.15 -16.26
C GLN A 372 -17.86 9.49 -14.84
N ALA A 373 -17.24 10.66 -14.70
CA ALA A 373 -17.08 11.33 -13.42
C ALA A 373 -18.44 11.92 -13.03
N GLU A 374 -19.26 11.15 -12.30
CA GLU A 374 -20.47 11.70 -11.69
C GLU A 374 -20.11 12.71 -10.58
N GLY A 375 -20.78 13.85 -10.67
CA GLY A 375 -20.51 15.06 -9.92
C GLY A 375 -20.75 14.93 -8.42
N TRP A 376 -19.86 15.55 -7.66
CA TRP A 376 -20.12 16.01 -6.31
C TRP A 376 -20.33 17.52 -6.40
N SER A 377 -21.59 17.93 -6.52
CA SER A 377 -22.01 19.30 -6.24
C SER A 377 -21.99 19.50 -4.72
N ALA A 378 -21.22 20.49 -4.27
CA ALA A 378 -21.26 20.97 -2.89
C ALA A 378 -22.52 21.81 -2.67
N GLU A 379 -23.32 21.42 -1.68
CA GLU A 379 -24.13 22.33 -0.86
C GLU A 379 -23.53 22.36 0.55
#